data_AF-A0A5E4FCU1-F1
#
_entry.id   AF-A0A5E4FCU1-F1
#
_cell.length_a   1.000
_cell.length_b   1.000
_cell.length_c   1.000
_cell.angle_alpha   90.00
_cell.angle_beta   90.00
_cell.angle_gamma   90.00
#
_symmetry.space_group_name_H-M   'P 1'
#
loop_
_entity.id
_entity.type
_entity.pdbx_description
1 polymer ?
#
loop_
_entity_poly.entity_id
_entity_poly.type
_entity_poly.pdbx_seq_one_letter_code
_entity_poly.pdbx_strand_id
1 'polypeptide(L)'
;MAVDAKSVPLEDQEEQERQVQRHDAPAHNPSAPPDEFFDISTTVDPSYVISLIRKLLPANASNNHNSHGDVFFAHVQELDTDHTVKTAPTLHVSNDGSESMEIADDFHKSAPEERQNNGSYDGAEQCGHSVPVGEEAWEEYGCILWDLAASKTHAELMVQNLILEVLLANLMVSQSARATEITLGIIGNLACHEVPMKHIVSTSGLIGTVVDQLFSEYAQCLCEACRLLTVGLQSSERISWAKELQSEHILSRILWIAENSLNPQLIEKSVELLLATIESSEEVVLILLPPLMKLGLASLLINLLDFEMSQLLSERVPERYPVLDVILRSIEALSVIDGHSQEICSNKDLFRLVCELVKLPDKVEVANSCITAGVLIANILSDEPNLASEISQDLPFLQGLLDIFPFSSEDLEARSALWNIIARLLVRVQENEMSRSALQQYVSVLVSKSDVIEDDLLDSQLDELNSKARTTSLRRIICLLNQWTASKDDHKENEMMGNRHEDDINIDRLLDCCCKHSELCCLFEIQVRFEDEEDGRAFEARGREYLVEFNYFQANLVMEKEHKVVRTSLLKPKLSLQHHRGKAGTDGGTVNLPSHLIIQSTQKLSRGTKYDQFKGTPGPV
;
A
#
# COMPACT_ATOMS: atom_id res chain seq x y z
N MET A 1 40.19 23.37 64.34
CA MET A 1 39.11 23.90 65.20
C MET A 1 37.80 23.26 64.73
N ALA A 2 36.85 23.08 65.64
CA ALA A 2 35.84 22.03 65.62
C ALA A 2 34.54 22.36 64.82
N VAL A 3 33.84 21.29 64.38
CA VAL A 3 32.40 21.02 64.06
C VAL A 3 31.59 21.99 63.16
N ASP A 4 30.61 21.63 62.31
CA ASP A 4 29.62 20.52 62.17
C ASP A 4 29.10 20.48 60.69
N ALA A 5 28.97 19.33 60.00
CA ALA A 5 27.80 18.44 59.82
C ALA A 5 26.95 18.64 58.51
N LYS A 6 26.87 17.54 57.71
CA LYS A 6 25.92 17.04 56.66
C LYS A 6 24.75 17.95 56.20
N SER A 7 24.29 18.00 54.94
CA SER A 7 24.01 16.96 53.93
C SER A 7 23.61 17.59 52.56
N VAL A 8 23.76 16.83 51.46
CA VAL A 8 23.30 17.13 50.08
C VAL A 8 21.77 17.04 49.95
N PRO A 9 21.12 17.86 49.09
CA PRO A 9 20.33 17.31 47.97
C PRO A 9 20.54 18.05 46.63
N LEU A 10 20.41 17.28 45.54
CA LEU A 10 20.15 17.71 44.16
C LEU A 10 18.67 18.12 44.03
N GLU A 11 18.38 19.22 43.35
CA GLU A 11 17.22 19.39 42.44
C GLU A 11 17.20 20.79 41.78
N ASP A 12 16.65 20.79 40.56
CA ASP A 12 16.00 21.87 39.79
C ASP A 12 16.82 22.90 39.00
N GLN A 13 16.88 22.69 37.67
CA GLN A 13 16.41 23.70 36.72
C GLN A 13 15.90 23.09 35.40
N GLU A 14 14.77 23.64 34.98
CA GLU A 14 13.83 23.25 33.95
C GLU A 14 14.41 23.32 32.52
N GLU A 15 14.16 22.29 31.69
CA GLU A 15 14.15 22.42 30.24
C GLU A 15 12.81 21.90 29.70
N GLN A 16 12.01 22.82 29.16
CA GLN A 16 10.74 22.57 28.51
C GLN A 16 10.98 21.92 27.14
N GLU A 17 10.70 20.63 27.03
CA GLU A 17 10.57 19.93 25.75
C GLU A 17 9.28 20.36 25.06
N ARG A 18 9.41 21.02 23.90
CA ARG A 18 8.32 21.20 22.94
C ARG A 18 8.10 19.88 22.20
N GLN A 19 6.95 19.27 22.44
CA GLN A 19 6.41 18.19 21.61
C GLN A 19 6.23 18.67 20.17
N VAL A 20 6.88 17.99 19.23
CA VAL A 20 6.59 18.07 17.80
C VAL A 20 5.76 16.84 17.45
N GLN A 21 4.48 17.07 17.11
CA GLN A 21 3.64 16.07 16.46
C GLN A 21 4.28 15.70 15.11
N ARG A 22 4.67 14.43 14.96
CA ARG A 22 5.02 13.85 13.66
C ARG A 22 3.74 13.40 12.98
N HIS A 23 3.50 13.89 11.77
CA HIS A 23 2.53 13.32 10.85
C HIS A 23 3.25 12.44 9.83
N ASP A 24 2.63 11.29 9.57
CA ASP A 24 3.05 10.24 8.67
C ASP A 24 3.03 10.68 7.20
N ALA A 25 4.04 10.27 6.43
CA ALA A 25 4.05 10.29 4.97
C ALA A 25 4.96 9.15 4.43
N PRO A 26 4.51 8.35 3.45
CA PRO A 26 5.37 7.35 2.80
C PRO A 26 6.41 8.03 1.87
N ALA A 27 7.65 7.54 1.88
CA ALA A 27 8.68 7.87 0.88
C ALA A 27 8.27 7.29 -0.49
N HIS A 28 8.40 7.96 -1.64
CA HIS A 28 9.51 8.76 -2.12
C HIS A 28 9.04 9.99 -2.94
N ASN A 29 9.12 11.15 -2.31
CA ASN A 29 9.54 12.41 -2.91
C ASN A 29 10.11 13.23 -1.76
N PRO A 30 11.25 13.94 -1.90
CA PRO A 30 11.66 14.84 -0.84
C PRO A 30 10.54 15.87 -0.64
N SER A 31 9.84 15.79 0.48
CA SER A 31 8.90 16.83 0.88
C SER A 31 9.67 18.14 0.91
N ALA A 32 9.09 19.20 0.33
CA ALA A 32 9.65 20.54 0.46
C ALA A 32 9.88 20.83 1.96
N PRO A 33 11.07 21.34 2.35
CA PRO A 33 11.36 21.57 3.75
C PRO A 33 10.30 22.51 4.36
N PRO A 34 9.92 22.31 5.63
CA PRO A 34 8.92 23.15 6.28
C PRO A 34 9.37 24.60 6.25
N ASP A 35 8.41 25.51 6.03
CA ASP A 35 8.57 26.97 5.93
C ASP A 35 9.27 27.57 7.16
N GLU A 36 10.59 27.40 7.26
CA GLU A 36 11.43 28.42 7.86
C GLU A 36 11.35 29.59 6.88
N PHE A 37 10.68 30.68 7.32
CA PHE A 37 10.67 31.98 6.66
C PHE A 37 12.11 32.52 6.54
N PHE A 38 12.89 31.92 5.65
CA PHE A 38 14.00 32.59 5.03
C PHE A 38 13.38 33.50 3.99
N ASP A 39 13.55 34.79 4.19
CA ASP A 39 13.40 35.79 3.15
C ASP A 39 14.51 35.51 2.11
N ILE A 40 14.31 34.47 1.28
CA ILE A 40 15.27 34.06 0.25
C ILE A 40 15.15 35.08 -0.86
N SER A 41 15.97 36.13 -0.80
CA SER A 41 16.36 36.82 -2.02
C SER A 41 17.00 35.76 -2.92
N THR A 42 16.28 35.30 -3.94
CA THR A 42 16.79 34.31 -4.89
C THR A 42 18.09 34.84 -5.49
N THR A 43 19.14 34.02 -5.53
CA THR A 43 20.44 34.41 -6.11
C THR A 43 20.39 34.62 -7.62
N VAL A 44 19.31 34.17 -8.26
CA VAL A 44 19.03 34.36 -9.69
C VAL A 44 18.27 35.67 -9.87
N ASP A 45 18.83 36.55 -10.71
CA ASP A 45 18.21 37.82 -11.09
C ASP A 45 16.88 37.58 -11.84
N PRO A 46 15.74 38.14 -11.39
CA PRO A 46 14.48 38.05 -12.10
C PRO A 46 14.57 38.47 -13.58
N SER A 47 15.44 39.43 -13.90
CA SER A 47 15.68 39.89 -15.29
C SER A 47 16.24 38.78 -16.17
N TYR A 48 17.06 37.89 -15.61
CA TYR A 48 17.60 36.74 -16.31
C TYR A 48 16.50 35.73 -16.64
N VAL A 49 15.62 35.42 -15.68
CA VAL A 49 14.45 34.54 -15.89
C VAL A 49 13.56 35.09 -16.99
N ILE A 50 13.23 36.38 -16.94
CA ILE A 50 12.42 37.05 -17.98
C ILE A 50 13.13 36.99 -19.35
N SER A 51 14.46 37.16 -19.39
CA SER A 51 15.23 37.02 -20.63
C SER A 51 15.16 35.61 -21.19
N LEU A 52 15.14 34.57 -20.36
CA LEU A 52 14.99 33.18 -20.81
C LEU A 52 13.59 32.95 -21.39
N ILE A 53 12.52 33.41 -20.71
CA ILE A 53 11.14 33.29 -21.22
C ILE A 53 11.02 33.88 -22.63
N ARG A 54 11.61 35.06 -22.86
CA ARG A 54 11.60 35.71 -24.18
C ARG A 54 12.36 34.91 -25.25
N LYS A 55 13.38 34.16 -24.87
CA LYS A 55 14.15 33.32 -25.80
C LYS A 55 13.41 32.04 -26.20
N LEU A 56 12.36 31.66 -25.45
CA LEU A 56 11.48 30.53 -25.80
C LEU A 56 10.33 30.93 -26.72
N LEU A 57 10.15 32.22 -27.05
CA LEU A 57 9.11 32.65 -27.97
C LEU A 57 9.29 31.95 -29.33
N PRO A 58 8.25 31.29 -29.89
CA PRO A 58 8.34 30.68 -31.20
C PRO A 58 8.78 31.72 -32.24
N ALA A 59 9.77 31.38 -33.07
CA ALA A 59 10.14 32.25 -34.18
C ALA A 59 8.93 32.36 -35.11
N ASN A 60 8.52 33.59 -35.47
CA ASN A 60 7.47 33.80 -36.47
C ASN A 60 7.81 32.95 -37.70
N ALA A 61 6.94 31.98 -38.02
CA ALA A 61 7.06 31.10 -39.19
C ALA A 61 6.89 31.85 -40.54
N SER A 62 7.16 33.16 -40.58
CA SER A 62 7.09 34.02 -41.76
C SER A 62 8.41 34.70 -42.13
N ASN A 63 9.55 34.27 -41.59
CA ASN A 63 10.84 34.88 -41.93
C ASN A 63 11.69 34.01 -42.85
N ASN A 64 11.11 33.66 -44.00
CA ASN A 64 11.86 33.51 -45.23
C ASN A 64 11.56 34.73 -46.11
N HIS A 65 12.08 35.89 -45.73
CA HIS A 65 12.62 36.89 -46.66
C HIS A 65 13.26 38.04 -45.86
N ASN A 66 14.56 38.22 -46.07
CA ASN A 66 15.30 39.40 -45.67
C ASN A 66 14.64 40.67 -46.23
N SER A 67 14.24 41.61 -45.37
CA SER A 67 14.70 43.00 -45.42
C SER A 67 14.04 43.88 -44.35
N HIS A 68 14.88 44.60 -43.61
CA HIS A 68 14.67 45.93 -43.03
C HIS A 68 13.30 46.33 -42.48
N GLY A 69 13.28 46.50 -41.15
CA GLY A 69 12.64 47.57 -40.39
C GLY A 69 11.29 48.10 -40.85
N ASP A 70 10.24 47.80 -40.08
CA ASP A 70 9.54 48.85 -39.34
C ASP A 70 8.59 48.26 -38.30
N VAL A 71 8.42 49.01 -37.22
CA VAL A 71 7.48 48.76 -36.13
C VAL A 71 6.05 48.96 -36.65
N PHE A 72 5.18 47.97 -36.52
CA PHE A 72 3.74 48.21 -36.55
C PHE A 72 2.96 47.31 -35.59
N PHE A 73 2.30 47.95 -34.63
CA PHE A 73 1.20 47.40 -33.84
C PHE A 73 0.00 47.14 -34.78
N ALA A 74 -0.55 45.92 -34.77
CA ALA A 74 -1.83 45.64 -35.40
C ALA A 74 -2.92 45.57 -34.32
N HIS A 75 -3.73 46.61 -34.33
CA HIS A 75 -4.95 46.77 -33.55
C HIS A 75 -6.02 45.78 -34.07
N VAL A 76 -6.71 45.14 -33.13
CA VAL A 76 -7.93 44.36 -33.39
C VAL A 76 -9.01 45.31 -33.92
N GLN A 77 -9.59 45.00 -35.08
CA GLN A 77 -10.85 45.61 -35.49
C GLN A 77 -11.77 44.55 -36.10
N GLU A 78 -12.88 44.33 -35.39
CA GLU A 78 -14.10 43.67 -35.86
C GLU A 78 -14.55 44.26 -37.20
N LEU A 79 -15.10 43.41 -38.07
CA LEU A 79 -16.25 43.76 -38.88
C LEU A 79 -16.98 42.51 -39.37
N ASP A 80 -18.26 42.53 -39.05
CA ASP A 80 -19.29 41.54 -39.27
C ASP A 80 -20.01 41.79 -40.61
N THR A 81 -20.83 40.81 -41.01
CA THR A 81 -21.93 40.83 -42.02
C THR A 81 -21.68 40.53 -43.52
N ASP A 82 -22.03 39.28 -43.87
CA ASP A 82 -23.19 38.84 -44.69
C ASP A 82 -23.23 39.04 -46.23
N HIS A 83 -23.18 37.94 -47.00
CA HIS A 83 -24.32 37.39 -47.77
C HIS A 83 -23.91 36.36 -48.87
N THR A 84 -24.20 35.09 -48.57
CA THR A 84 -25.05 34.13 -49.33
C THR A 84 -24.93 33.94 -50.87
N VAL A 85 -24.72 32.68 -51.31
CA VAL A 85 -25.64 31.83 -52.14
C VAL A 85 -24.91 30.83 -53.08
N LYS A 86 -25.11 29.52 -52.79
CA LYS A 86 -25.26 28.30 -53.66
C LYS A 86 -24.05 27.87 -54.54
N THR A 87 -23.72 26.60 -54.74
CA THR A 87 -24.54 25.37 -54.90
C THR A 87 -23.61 24.13 -54.83
N ALA A 88 -24.09 23.01 -54.27
CA ALA A 88 -23.49 21.67 -54.46
C ALA A 88 -23.76 21.15 -55.90
N PRO A 89 -23.08 20.09 -56.41
CA PRO A 89 -23.32 18.71 -55.93
C PRO A 89 -22.10 17.76 -55.91
N THR A 90 -22.24 16.73 -55.09
CA THR A 90 -21.52 15.46 -55.03
C THR A 90 -21.68 14.63 -56.31
N LEU A 91 -20.70 13.78 -56.70
CA LEU A 91 -20.93 12.46 -57.32
C LEU A 91 -19.67 11.56 -57.29
N HIS A 92 -19.95 10.26 -57.30
CA HIS A 92 -19.20 9.08 -56.83
C HIS A 92 -18.34 8.34 -57.89
N VAL A 93 -17.36 7.56 -57.39
CA VAL A 93 -16.97 6.13 -57.68
C VAL A 93 -16.46 5.71 -59.07
N SER A 94 -15.35 4.92 -59.06
CA SER A 94 -15.15 3.56 -59.66
C SER A 94 -13.65 3.20 -59.57
N ASN A 95 -13.19 2.29 -58.70
CA ASN A 95 -13.13 0.81 -58.78
C ASN A 95 -12.18 0.26 -59.88
N ASP A 96 -11.10 -0.43 -59.48
CA ASP A 96 -10.93 -1.90 -59.57
C ASP A 96 -9.47 -2.36 -59.83
N GLY A 97 -9.06 -3.46 -59.17
CA GLY A 97 -8.25 -4.51 -59.79
C GLY A 97 -6.77 -4.75 -59.40
N SER A 98 -6.59 -5.72 -58.48
CA SER A 98 -5.70 -6.91 -58.64
C SER A 98 -4.27 -6.96 -58.05
N GLU A 99 -4.17 -7.64 -56.90
CA GLU A 99 -3.31 -8.78 -56.50
C GLU A 99 -1.91 -9.00 -57.10
N SER A 100 -0.87 -9.15 -56.23
CA SER A 100 -0.29 -10.46 -55.82
C SER A 100 1.08 -10.30 -55.14
N MET A 101 1.27 -11.04 -54.03
CA MET A 101 2.53 -11.23 -53.27
C MET A 101 3.55 -12.11 -54.02
N GLU A 102 4.84 -11.91 -53.74
CA GLU A 102 5.82 -13.00 -53.69
C GLU A 102 6.99 -12.66 -52.74
N ILE A 103 7.33 -13.60 -51.86
CA ILE A 103 8.45 -13.60 -50.91
C ILE A 103 9.57 -14.45 -51.52
N ALA A 104 10.83 -14.02 -51.41
CA ALA A 104 11.97 -14.94 -51.26
C ALA A 104 13.23 -14.23 -50.72
N ASP A 105 13.80 -14.85 -49.68
CA ASP A 105 15.16 -14.72 -49.15
C ASP A 105 16.25 -14.83 -50.23
N ASP A 106 17.40 -14.15 -50.03
CA ASP A 106 18.67 -14.89 -49.88
C ASP A 106 19.81 -14.02 -49.30
N PHE A 107 20.54 -14.60 -48.35
CA PHE A 107 21.80 -14.12 -47.79
C PHE A 107 22.96 -14.48 -48.71
N HIS A 108 23.98 -13.61 -48.89
CA HIS A 108 25.36 -14.09 -49.00
C HIS A 108 26.44 -13.04 -48.69
N LYS A 109 27.31 -13.43 -47.75
CA LYS A 109 28.63 -12.86 -47.38
C LYS A 109 29.57 -12.66 -48.57
N SER A 110 30.39 -11.59 -48.54
CA SER A 110 31.86 -11.68 -48.64
C SER A 110 32.57 -10.31 -48.56
N ALA A 111 33.50 -10.19 -47.62
CA ALA A 111 34.75 -9.42 -47.74
C ALA A 111 35.88 -10.45 -48.01
N PRO A 112 37.17 -10.12 -48.25
CA PRO A 112 37.86 -8.81 -48.19
C PRO A 112 38.84 -8.57 -49.38
N GLU A 113 39.33 -7.33 -49.58
CA GLU A 113 40.70 -7.12 -50.10
C GLU A 113 41.32 -5.86 -49.50
N GLU A 114 42.41 -6.07 -48.77
CA GLU A 114 43.35 -5.05 -48.33
C GLU A 114 44.17 -4.53 -49.53
N ARG A 115 44.20 -3.21 -49.71
CA ARG A 115 45.39 -2.54 -50.25
C ARG A 115 45.75 -1.35 -49.39
N GLN A 116 46.81 -1.55 -48.62
CA GLN A 116 47.62 -0.49 -48.06
C GLN A 116 48.21 0.34 -49.21
N ASN A 117 48.01 1.66 -49.19
CA ASN A 117 49.06 2.56 -49.65
C ASN A 117 49.01 3.90 -48.91
N ASN A 118 50.19 4.40 -48.60
CA ASN A 118 50.52 5.43 -47.61
C ASN A 118 50.11 6.86 -48.00
N GLY A 119 49.69 7.62 -46.99
CA GLY A 119 50.24 8.95 -46.68
C GLY A 119 49.55 10.17 -47.28
N SER A 120 48.75 10.87 -46.47
CA SER A 120 48.87 12.32 -46.25
C SER A 120 47.97 12.72 -45.08
N TYR A 121 48.52 13.52 -44.16
CA TYR A 121 47.76 14.23 -43.15
C TYR A 121 46.78 15.19 -43.83
N ASP A 122 45.50 15.07 -43.52
CA ASP A 122 44.61 16.22 -43.35
C ASP A 122 43.41 15.79 -42.48
N GLY A 123 43.21 16.56 -41.40
CA GLY A 123 42.11 16.35 -40.47
C GLY A 123 40.79 16.67 -41.13
N ALA A 124 39.89 15.69 -41.14
CA ALA A 124 38.47 15.90 -41.35
C ALA A 124 37.73 14.90 -40.47
N GLU A 125 37.51 15.32 -39.21
CA GLU A 125 36.40 14.78 -38.43
C GLU A 125 35.13 15.01 -39.27
N GLN A 126 34.52 13.90 -39.68
CA GLN A 126 33.25 13.92 -40.37
C GLN A 126 32.20 14.46 -39.39
N CYS A 127 31.81 15.69 -39.66
CA CYS A 127 30.71 16.40 -39.03
C CYS A 127 29.46 15.52 -39.03
N GLY A 128 29.00 15.19 -37.82
CA GLY A 128 27.66 14.68 -37.58
C GLY A 128 26.62 15.67 -38.07
N HIS A 129 25.39 15.19 -38.25
CA HIS A 129 24.24 16.00 -38.64
C HIS A 129 24.22 17.34 -37.89
N SER A 130 24.41 18.43 -38.63
CA SER A 130 24.37 19.79 -38.10
C SER A 130 22.93 20.12 -37.73
N VAL A 131 22.60 19.97 -36.45
CA VAL A 131 21.43 20.59 -35.83
C VAL A 131 21.52 22.10 -36.10
N PRO A 132 20.44 22.76 -36.53
CA PRO A 132 20.49 24.21 -36.71
C PRO A 132 20.85 24.88 -35.39
N VAL A 133 21.87 25.74 -35.39
CA VAL A 133 22.44 26.44 -34.22
C VAL A 133 21.39 27.12 -33.31
N GLY A 134 20.18 27.39 -33.84
CA GLY A 134 19.07 27.93 -33.06
C GLY A 134 18.32 26.92 -32.18
N GLU A 135 18.26 25.64 -32.55
CA GLU A 135 17.57 24.60 -31.79
C GLU A 135 18.36 24.22 -30.52
N GLU A 136 19.68 24.08 -30.63
CA GLU A 136 20.56 23.81 -29.48
C GLU A 136 20.50 24.94 -28.43
N ALA A 137 20.47 26.20 -28.89
CA ALA A 137 20.34 27.34 -27.98
C ALA A 137 18.96 27.40 -27.32
N TRP A 138 17.88 27.10 -28.05
CA TRP A 138 16.53 27.04 -27.47
C TRP A 138 16.44 25.96 -26.40
N GLU A 139 17.00 24.77 -26.67
CA GLU A 139 17.04 23.66 -25.73
C GLU A 139 17.78 24.03 -24.44
N GLU A 140 18.93 24.68 -24.54
CA GLU A 140 19.70 25.12 -23.35
C GLU A 140 18.86 26.09 -22.49
N TYR A 141 18.21 27.08 -23.09
CA TYR A 141 17.36 28.01 -22.35
C TYR A 141 16.13 27.33 -21.73
N GLY A 142 15.54 26.37 -22.45
CA GLY A 142 14.40 25.60 -21.98
C GLY A 142 14.77 24.70 -20.79
N CYS A 143 15.92 24.02 -20.83
CA CYS A 143 16.41 23.21 -19.72
C CYS A 143 16.64 24.06 -18.46
N ILE A 144 17.24 25.25 -18.60
CA ILE A 144 17.44 26.15 -17.46
C ILE A 144 16.10 26.58 -16.85
N LEU A 145 15.10 26.90 -17.68
CA LEU A 145 13.75 27.22 -17.19
C LEU A 145 13.07 26.02 -16.53
N TRP A 146 13.30 24.81 -17.03
CA TRP A 146 12.78 23.58 -16.43
C TRP A 146 13.32 23.42 -14.99
N ASP A 147 14.63 23.55 -14.81
CA ASP A 147 15.27 23.48 -13.49
C ASP A 147 14.74 24.57 -12.54
N LEU A 148 14.66 25.81 -13.04
CA LEU A 148 14.17 26.95 -12.24
C LEU A 148 12.70 26.79 -11.84
N ALA A 149 11.86 26.18 -12.69
CA ALA A 149 10.44 25.96 -12.41
C ALA A 149 10.19 25.04 -11.20
N ALA A 150 11.18 24.24 -10.77
CA ALA A 150 11.07 23.45 -9.55
C ALA A 150 10.98 24.33 -8.27
N SER A 151 11.46 25.57 -8.33
CA SER A 151 11.41 26.52 -7.21
C SER A 151 10.12 27.34 -7.22
N LYS A 152 9.38 27.33 -6.11
CA LYS A 152 8.11 28.06 -5.96
C LYS A 152 8.21 29.53 -6.34
N THR A 153 9.23 30.25 -5.85
CA THR A 153 9.42 31.68 -6.13
C THR A 153 9.65 31.96 -7.62
N HIS A 154 10.46 31.13 -8.29
CA HIS A 154 10.71 31.28 -9.72
C HIS A 154 9.49 30.87 -10.54
N ALA A 155 8.79 29.80 -10.16
CA ALA A 155 7.56 29.38 -10.81
C ALA A 155 6.50 30.48 -10.80
N GLU A 156 6.26 31.12 -9.65
CA GLU A 156 5.35 32.26 -9.53
C GLU A 156 5.80 33.45 -10.38
N LEU A 157 7.11 33.78 -10.37
CA LEU A 157 7.67 34.83 -11.22
C LEU A 157 7.45 34.52 -12.72
N MET A 158 7.68 33.29 -13.16
CA MET A 158 7.53 32.90 -14.55
C MET A 158 6.07 33.03 -15.01
N VAL A 159 5.12 32.58 -14.19
CA VAL A 159 3.67 32.72 -14.46
C VAL A 159 3.27 34.19 -14.53
N GLN A 160 3.77 35.03 -13.62
CA GLN A 160 3.55 36.49 -13.69
C GLN A 160 4.12 37.13 -14.96
N ASN A 161 5.06 36.47 -15.64
CA ASN A 161 5.72 36.93 -16.86
C ASN A 161 5.33 36.11 -18.10
N LEU A 162 4.09 35.62 -18.14
CA LEU A 162 3.44 35.01 -19.31
C LEU A 162 4.12 33.74 -19.85
N ILE A 163 4.81 32.97 -18.99
CA ILE A 163 5.43 31.73 -19.43
C ILE A 163 4.38 30.74 -19.96
N LEU A 164 3.16 30.70 -19.40
CA LEU A 164 2.15 29.72 -19.77
C LEU A 164 1.68 29.92 -21.21
N GLU A 165 1.54 31.15 -21.65
CA GLU A 165 1.21 31.51 -23.03
C GLU A 165 2.34 31.15 -23.99
N VAL A 166 3.60 31.34 -23.57
CA VAL A 166 4.78 30.93 -24.35
C VAL A 166 4.84 29.42 -24.49
N LEU A 167 4.64 28.68 -23.40
CA LEU A 167 4.66 27.21 -23.41
C LEU A 167 3.49 26.64 -24.22
N LEU A 168 2.29 27.20 -24.08
CA LEU A 168 1.14 26.83 -24.91
C LEU A 168 1.43 27.04 -26.40
N ALA A 169 1.97 28.20 -26.77
CA ALA A 169 2.34 28.47 -28.15
C ALA A 169 3.36 27.46 -28.67
N ASN A 170 4.36 27.08 -27.86
CA ASN A 170 5.34 26.06 -28.22
C ASN A 170 4.71 24.67 -28.42
N LEU A 171 3.79 24.23 -27.55
CA LEU A 171 3.07 22.96 -27.74
C LEU A 171 2.25 22.94 -29.04
N MET A 172 1.72 24.08 -29.48
CA MET A 172 0.91 24.16 -30.70
C MET A 172 1.72 24.21 -32.00
N VAL A 173 2.96 24.71 -31.96
CA VAL A 173 3.76 24.99 -33.17
C VAL A 173 5.02 24.13 -33.31
N SER A 174 5.54 23.58 -32.20
CA SER A 174 6.78 22.81 -32.21
C SER A 174 6.59 21.49 -32.94
N GLN A 175 7.53 21.17 -33.84
CA GLN A 175 7.68 19.84 -34.44
C GLN A 175 8.78 19.02 -33.76
N SER A 176 9.53 19.62 -32.84
CA SER A 176 10.65 18.98 -32.14
C SER A 176 10.15 18.24 -30.90
N ALA A 177 10.37 16.93 -30.86
CA ALA A 177 10.05 16.08 -29.72
C ALA A 177 10.73 16.59 -28.44
N ARG A 178 12.02 16.96 -28.53
CA ARG A 178 12.78 17.47 -27.40
C ARG A 178 12.22 18.80 -26.87
N ALA A 179 11.81 19.70 -27.78
CA ALA A 179 11.20 20.95 -27.37
C ALA A 179 9.84 20.74 -26.70
N THR A 180 9.03 19.81 -27.20
CA THR A 180 7.76 19.42 -26.57
C THR A 180 7.98 18.80 -25.20
N GLU A 181 8.94 17.88 -25.06
CA GLU A 181 9.33 17.28 -23.78
C GLU A 181 9.73 18.36 -22.76
N ILE A 182 10.62 19.28 -23.13
CA ILE A 182 11.05 20.38 -22.26
C ILE A 182 9.87 21.27 -21.88
N THR A 183 8.99 21.57 -22.84
CA THR A 183 7.81 22.40 -22.59
C THR A 183 6.88 21.73 -21.58
N LEU A 184 6.57 20.44 -21.75
CA LEU A 184 5.79 19.66 -20.80
C LEU A 184 6.47 19.57 -19.43
N GLY A 185 7.78 19.39 -19.42
CA GLY A 185 8.60 19.35 -18.22
C GLY A 185 8.51 20.62 -17.37
N ILE A 186 8.63 21.78 -18.01
CA ILE A 186 8.44 23.09 -17.36
C ILE A 186 7.03 23.18 -16.78
N ILE A 187 5.98 22.88 -17.56
CA ILE A 187 4.59 22.93 -17.08
C ILE A 187 4.40 21.98 -15.89
N GLY A 188 4.96 20.77 -15.97
CA GLY A 188 4.94 19.77 -14.91
C GLY A 188 5.56 20.26 -13.61
N ASN A 189 6.67 20.99 -13.67
CA ASN A 189 7.28 21.58 -12.47
C ASN A 189 6.46 22.77 -11.94
N LEU A 190 5.91 23.60 -12.82
CA LEU A 190 4.99 24.67 -12.41
C LEU A 190 3.77 24.09 -11.68
N ALA A 191 3.19 23.02 -12.20
CA ALA A 191 2.02 22.34 -11.64
C ALA A 191 2.22 21.82 -10.20
N CYS A 192 3.47 21.61 -9.75
CA CYS A 192 3.74 21.23 -8.36
C CYS A 192 3.46 22.34 -7.33
N HIS A 193 3.24 23.58 -7.78
CA HIS A 193 3.01 24.74 -6.90
C HIS A 193 1.56 25.23 -7.03
N GLU A 194 0.90 25.49 -5.89
CA GLU A 194 -0.54 25.79 -5.84
C GLU A 194 -0.94 27.02 -6.68
N VAL A 195 -0.18 28.12 -6.58
CA VAL A 195 -0.48 29.35 -7.33
C VAL A 195 -0.32 29.14 -8.83
N PRO A 196 0.84 28.67 -9.35
CA PRO A 196 0.98 28.29 -10.75
C PRO A 196 -0.07 27.27 -11.24
N MET A 197 -0.44 26.25 -10.46
CA MET A 197 -1.48 25.26 -10.83
C MET A 197 -2.83 25.94 -11.13
N LYS A 198 -3.26 26.89 -10.30
CA LYS A 198 -4.49 27.67 -10.54
C LYS A 198 -4.42 28.48 -11.83
N HIS A 199 -3.25 29.02 -12.15
CA HIS A 199 -3.03 29.75 -13.41
C HIS A 199 -3.01 28.81 -14.62
N ILE A 200 -2.44 27.60 -14.51
CA ILE A 200 -2.49 26.57 -15.55
C ILE A 200 -3.95 26.25 -15.91
N VAL A 201 -4.78 25.99 -14.90
CA VAL A 201 -6.20 25.68 -15.09
C VAL A 201 -6.99 26.87 -15.65
N SER A 202 -6.59 28.10 -15.30
CA SER A 202 -7.21 29.32 -15.82
C SER A 202 -6.76 29.68 -17.24
N THR A 203 -5.67 29.09 -17.73
CA THR A 203 -5.13 29.35 -19.07
C THR A 203 -5.91 28.53 -20.09
N SER A 204 -6.78 29.21 -20.85
CA SER A 204 -7.69 28.57 -21.79
C SER A 204 -6.94 27.71 -22.83
N GLY A 205 -7.39 26.46 -22.98
CA GLY A 205 -6.84 25.52 -23.95
C GLY A 205 -5.54 24.82 -23.51
N LEU A 206 -4.91 25.22 -22.40
CA LEU A 206 -3.64 24.63 -21.97
C LEU A 206 -3.80 23.17 -21.54
N ILE A 207 -4.77 22.85 -20.68
CA ILE A 207 -5.01 21.46 -20.25
C ILE A 207 -5.35 20.58 -21.47
N GLY A 208 -6.25 21.03 -22.35
CA GLY A 208 -6.59 20.29 -23.57
C GLY A 208 -5.37 20.02 -24.45
N THR A 209 -4.50 21.03 -24.63
CA THR A 209 -3.28 20.88 -25.43
C THR A 209 -2.27 19.93 -24.78
N VAL A 210 -2.21 19.87 -23.44
CA VAL A 210 -1.41 18.88 -22.69
C VAL A 210 -1.99 17.48 -22.90
N VAL A 211 -3.31 17.32 -22.81
CA VAL A 211 -4.00 16.04 -23.04
C VAL A 211 -3.78 15.54 -24.47
N ASP A 212 -3.77 16.43 -25.46
CA ASP A 212 -3.45 16.10 -26.85
C ASP A 212 -2.05 15.50 -27.01
N GLN A 213 -1.11 15.78 -26.09
CA GLN A 213 0.24 15.19 -26.14
C GLN A 213 0.25 13.69 -25.85
N LEU A 214 -0.83 13.11 -25.31
CA LEU A 214 -0.98 11.65 -25.20
C LEU A 214 -0.97 10.95 -26.57
N PHE A 215 -1.18 11.68 -27.67
CA PHE A 215 -1.12 11.15 -29.03
C PHE A 215 0.28 11.27 -29.67
N SER A 216 1.27 11.75 -28.92
CA SER A 216 2.67 11.72 -29.33
C SER A 216 3.17 10.29 -29.51
N GLU A 217 4.14 10.11 -30.41
CA GLU A 217 4.86 8.84 -30.64
C GLU A 217 6.14 8.76 -29.79
N TYR A 218 6.55 9.87 -29.15
CA TYR A 218 7.81 9.98 -28.42
C TYR A 218 7.63 9.64 -26.94
N ALA A 219 8.31 8.58 -26.49
CA ALA A 219 8.19 8.07 -25.13
C ALA A 219 8.49 9.13 -24.05
N GLN A 220 9.50 9.98 -24.24
CA GLN A 220 9.85 11.04 -23.28
C GLN A 220 8.74 12.09 -23.15
N CYS A 221 8.11 12.50 -24.25
CA CYS A 221 6.96 13.39 -24.22
C CYS A 221 5.76 12.75 -23.50
N LEU A 222 5.52 11.46 -23.75
CA LEU A 222 4.46 10.72 -23.08
C LEU A 222 4.72 10.58 -21.58
N CYS A 223 5.98 10.35 -21.17
CA CYS A 223 6.36 10.32 -19.75
C CYS A 223 6.02 11.65 -19.07
N GLU A 224 6.42 12.78 -19.65
CA GLU A 224 6.15 14.11 -19.07
C GLU A 224 4.66 14.48 -19.11
N ALA A 225 3.94 14.07 -20.16
CA ALA A 225 2.49 14.24 -20.22
C ALA A 225 1.79 13.45 -19.11
N CYS A 226 2.10 12.15 -18.97
CA CYS A 226 1.55 11.32 -17.89
C CYS A 226 1.91 11.86 -16.50
N ARG A 227 3.15 12.30 -16.30
CA ARG A 227 3.59 12.91 -15.03
C ARG A 227 2.81 14.19 -14.71
N LEU A 228 2.66 15.09 -15.67
CA LEU A 228 1.89 16.34 -15.50
C LEU A 228 0.41 16.07 -15.21
N LEU A 229 -0.21 15.13 -15.94
CA LEU A 229 -1.60 14.74 -15.70
C LEU A 229 -1.79 14.13 -14.31
N THR A 230 -0.84 13.32 -13.84
CA THR A 230 -0.83 12.74 -12.49
C THR A 230 -0.82 13.84 -11.43
N VAL A 231 0.10 14.82 -11.56
CA VAL A 231 0.16 16.00 -10.66
C VAL A 231 -1.15 16.79 -10.70
N GLY A 232 -1.75 16.96 -11.89
CA GLY A 232 -3.05 17.59 -12.07
C GLY A 232 -4.16 16.92 -11.27
N LEU A 233 -4.28 15.60 -11.34
CA LEU A 233 -5.29 14.81 -10.62
C LEU A 233 -5.06 14.73 -9.09
N GLN A 234 -3.83 14.94 -8.64
CA GLN A 234 -3.50 15.00 -7.21
C GLN A 234 -3.67 16.41 -6.61
N SER A 235 -3.77 17.44 -7.45
CA SER A 235 -3.87 18.84 -7.00
C SER A 235 -5.25 19.22 -6.43
N SER A 236 -5.38 20.46 -5.94
CA SER A 236 -6.68 21.05 -5.58
C SER A 236 -7.60 21.24 -6.78
N GLU A 237 -7.06 21.27 -8.00
CA GLU A 237 -7.78 21.54 -9.25
C GLU A 237 -8.14 20.25 -10.02
N ARG A 238 -8.05 19.09 -9.38
CA ARG A 238 -8.23 17.74 -9.96
C ARG A 238 -9.50 17.55 -10.80
N ILE A 239 -10.59 18.22 -10.45
CA ILE A 239 -11.87 18.13 -11.18
C ILE A 239 -11.73 18.70 -12.61
N SER A 240 -10.96 19.79 -12.78
CA SER A 240 -10.74 20.41 -14.09
C SER A 240 -9.94 19.49 -15.00
N TRP A 241 -8.91 18.83 -14.45
CA TRP A 241 -8.12 17.83 -15.17
C TRP A 241 -8.95 16.59 -15.53
N ALA A 242 -9.77 16.09 -14.59
CA ALA A 242 -10.64 14.94 -14.85
C ALA A 242 -11.66 15.22 -15.97
N LYS A 243 -12.24 16.42 -16.02
CA LYS A 243 -13.17 16.81 -17.09
C LYS A 243 -12.53 16.83 -18.47
N GLU A 244 -11.25 17.17 -18.56
CA GLU A 244 -10.54 17.11 -19.85
C GLU A 244 -10.23 15.67 -20.26
N LEU A 245 -9.94 14.78 -19.29
CA LEU A 245 -9.61 13.38 -19.53
C LEU A 245 -10.83 12.47 -19.83
N GLN A 246 -12.04 12.89 -19.48
CA GLN A 246 -13.24 12.02 -19.44
C GLN A 246 -13.66 11.36 -20.77
N SER A 247 -13.12 11.80 -21.91
CA SER A 247 -13.47 11.22 -23.21
C SER A 247 -12.98 9.78 -23.33
N GLU A 248 -13.85 8.87 -23.78
CA GLU A 248 -13.51 7.46 -24.01
C GLU A 248 -12.27 7.29 -24.90
N HIS A 249 -12.07 8.18 -25.88
CA HIS A 249 -10.89 8.18 -26.76
C HIS A 249 -9.58 8.47 -26.01
N ILE A 250 -9.60 9.42 -25.07
CA ILE A 250 -8.44 9.79 -24.26
C ILE A 250 -8.12 8.67 -23.27
N LEU A 251 -9.13 8.15 -22.58
CA LEU A 251 -8.97 7.05 -21.63
C LEU A 251 -8.46 5.79 -22.32
N SER A 252 -8.99 5.46 -23.50
CA SER A 252 -8.49 4.35 -24.32
C SER A 252 -7.03 4.55 -24.71
N ARG A 253 -6.62 5.80 -25.01
CA ARG A 253 -5.24 6.12 -25.33
C ARG A 253 -4.31 5.90 -24.13
N ILE A 254 -4.72 6.30 -22.92
CA ILE A 254 -3.93 6.06 -21.70
C ILE A 254 -3.72 4.56 -21.45
N LEU A 255 -4.80 3.77 -21.52
CA LEU A 255 -4.71 2.31 -21.37
C LEU A 255 -3.81 1.69 -22.44
N TRP A 256 -3.96 2.14 -23.69
CA TRP A 256 -3.14 1.65 -24.81
C TRP A 256 -1.64 1.94 -24.63
N ILE A 257 -1.27 3.12 -24.11
CA ILE A 257 0.12 3.49 -23.82
C ILE A 257 0.71 2.52 -22.79
N ALA A 258 0.00 2.27 -21.69
CA ALA A 258 0.44 1.35 -20.65
C ALA A 258 0.60 -0.09 -21.17
N GLU A 259 -0.35 -0.55 -22.00
CA GLU A 259 -0.37 -1.91 -22.54
C GLU A 259 0.73 -2.18 -23.59
N ASN A 260 1.08 -1.18 -24.42
CA ASN A 260 1.91 -1.39 -25.61
C ASN A 260 3.33 -0.80 -25.50
N SER A 261 3.69 -0.21 -24.36
CA SER A 261 5.04 0.32 -24.14
C SER A 261 6.03 -0.79 -23.78
N LEU A 262 7.25 -0.69 -24.32
CA LEU A 262 8.40 -1.48 -23.86
C LEU A 262 9.34 -0.67 -22.95
N ASN A 263 9.07 0.62 -22.76
CA ASN A 263 9.85 1.50 -21.91
C ASN A 263 9.32 1.42 -20.46
N PRO A 264 10.10 0.88 -19.49
CA PRO A 264 9.64 0.74 -18.11
C PRO A 264 9.20 2.05 -17.47
N GLN A 265 9.92 3.14 -17.72
CA GLN A 265 9.59 4.47 -17.19
C GLN A 265 8.24 4.96 -17.72
N LEU A 266 7.93 4.70 -19.00
CA LEU A 266 6.64 5.09 -19.56
C LEU A 266 5.50 4.23 -19.00
N ILE A 267 5.72 2.93 -18.80
CA ILE A 267 4.75 2.05 -18.14
C ILE A 267 4.49 2.58 -16.73
N GLU A 268 5.54 2.82 -15.95
CA GLU A 268 5.47 3.42 -14.61
C GLU A 268 4.62 4.69 -14.61
N LYS A 269 4.94 5.69 -15.44
CA LYS A 269 4.20 6.97 -15.46
C LYS A 269 2.76 6.82 -15.94
N SER A 270 2.49 5.93 -16.88
CA SER A 270 1.13 5.67 -17.33
C SER A 270 0.27 4.97 -16.27
N VAL A 271 0.85 4.06 -15.48
CA VAL A 271 0.17 3.37 -14.39
C VAL A 271 0.04 4.30 -13.17
N GLU A 272 1.02 5.15 -12.88
CA GLU A 272 0.91 6.22 -11.87
C GLU A 272 -0.28 7.15 -12.15
N LEU A 273 -0.53 7.48 -13.43
CA LEU A 273 -1.69 8.28 -13.83
C LEU A 273 -3.02 7.55 -13.56
N LEU A 274 -3.07 6.23 -13.83
CA LEU A 274 -4.23 5.40 -13.52
C LEU A 274 -4.45 5.31 -12.01
N LEU A 275 -3.38 5.11 -11.24
CA LEU A 275 -3.43 5.09 -9.78
C LEU A 275 -3.94 6.42 -9.21
N ALA A 276 -3.42 7.55 -9.68
CA ALA A 276 -3.88 8.87 -9.25
C ALA A 276 -5.36 9.13 -9.59
N THR A 277 -5.91 8.43 -10.58
CA THR A 277 -7.36 8.44 -10.86
C THR A 277 -8.14 7.63 -9.82
N ILE A 278 -7.63 6.45 -9.46
CA ILE A 278 -8.23 5.50 -8.50
C ILE A 278 -8.22 6.08 -7.09
N GLU A 279 -7.11 6.65 -6.64
CA GLU A 279 -6.91 7.23 -5.30
C GLU A 279 -7.45 8.68 -5.17
N SER A 280 -8.12 9.19 -6.20
CA SER A 280 -8.56 10.58 -6.22
C SER A 280 -9.78 10.85 -5.32
N SER A 281 -10.30 12.08 -5.37
CA SER A 281 -11.56 12.39 -4.69
C SER A 281 -12.73 11.62 -5.32
N GLU A 282 -13.78 11.38 -4.52
CA GLU A 282 -14.98 10.67 -4.96
C GLU A 282 -15.54 11.21 -6.29
N GLU A 283 -15.55 12.54 -6.47
CA GLU A 283 -16.01 13.16 -7.72
C GLU A 283 -15.16 12.77 -8.94
N VAL A 284 -13.82 12.72 -8.81
CA VAL A 284 -12.93 12.31 -9.91
C VAL A 284 -13.09 10.83 -10.20
N VAL A 285 -13.19 9.99 -9.17
CA VAL A 285 -13.46 8.56 -9.30
C VAL A 285 -14.77 8.34 -10.06
N LEU A 286 -15.83 9.07 -9.72
CA LEU A 286 -17.12 8.98 -10.43
C LEU A 286 -17.05 9.42 -11.90
N ILE A 287 -16.17 10.37 -12.25
CA ILE A 287 -16.00 10.84 -13.63
C ILE A 287 -15.21 9.83 -14.47
N LEU A 288 -14.08 9.33 -13.95
CA LEU A 288 -13.07 8.62 -14.74
C LEU A 288 -13.06 7.12 -14.55
N LEU A 289 -13.34 6.61 -13.35
CA LEU A 289 -13.20 5.18 -13.07
C LEU A 289 -14.23 4.31 -13.82
N PRO A 290 -15.54 4.63 -13.84
CA PRO A 290 -16.51 3.81 -14.58
C PRO A 290 -16.17 3.58 -16.06
N PRO A 291 -15.81 4.61 -16.86
CA PRO A 291 -15.40 4.38 -18.24
C PRO A 291 -14.07 3.61 -18.34
N LEU A 292 -13.10 3.83 -17.45
CA LEU A 292 -11.85 3.05 -17.43
C LEU A 292 -12.10 1.56 -17.16
N MET A 293 -12.96 1.24 -16.21
CA MET A 293 -13.35 -0.14 -15.90
C MET A 293 -14.04 -0.79 -17.10
N LYS A 294 -14.97 -0.09 -17.75
CA LYS A 294 -15.63 -0.55 -18.99
C LYS A 294 -14.63 -0.83 -20.12
N LEU A 295 -13.55 -0.05 -20.19
CA LEU A 295 -12.48 -0.21 -21.19
C LEU A 295 -11.46 -1.32 -20.85
N GLY A 296 -11.57 -1.97 -19.69
CA GLY A 296 -10.72 -3.10 -19.33
C GLY A 296 -9.53 -2.76 -18.43
N LEU A 297 -9.61 -1.71 -17.61
CA LEU A 297 -8.58 -1.33 -16.63
C LEU A 297 -8.14 -2.52 -15.74
N ALA A 298 -9.10 -3.27 -15.18
CA ALA A 298 -8.80 -4.43 -14.32
C ALA A 298 -7.95 -5.48 -15.04
N SER A 299 -8.37 -5.88 -16.25
CA SER A 299 -7.62 -6.85 -17.05
C SER A 299 -6.24 -6.33 -17.45
N LEU A 300 -6.11 -5.05 -17.77
CA LEU A 300 -4.83 -4.43 -18.12
C LEU A 300 -3.84 -4.55 -16.95
N LEU A 301 -4.25 -4.13 -15.75
CA LEU A 301 -3.37 -4.17 -14.58
C LEU A 301 -2.93 -5.59 -14.23
N ILE A 302 -3.83 -6.57 -14.34
CA ILE A 302 -3.51 -7.99 -14.08
C ILE A 302 -2.55 -8.54 -15.14
N ASN A 303 -2.73 -8.19 -16.41
CA ASN A 303 -1.83 -8.61 -17.49
C ASN A 303 -0.42 -7.99 -17.32
N LEU A 304 -0.36 -6.71 -16.92
CA LEU A 304 0.91 -6.05 -16.61
C LEU A 304 1.60 -6.72 -15.40
N LEU A 305 0.84 -7.06 -14.35
CA LEU A 305 1.37 -7.79 -13.21
C LEU A 305 1.93 -9.17 -13.62
N ASP A 306 1.21 -9.93 -14.44
CA ASP A 306 1.66 -11.24 -14.94
C ASP A 306 2.99 -11.12 -15.71
N PHE A 307 3.10 -10.08 -16.54
CA PHE A 307 4.32 -9.78 -17.28
C PHE A 307 5.48 -9.41 -16.34
N GLU A 308 5.28 -8.46 -15.42
CA GLU A 308 6.34 -8.04 -14.48
C GLU A 308 6.76 -9.18 -13.53
N MET A 309 5.82 -10.01 -13.09
CA MET A 309 6.12 -11.21 -12.30
C MET A 309 6.99 -12.20 -13.10
N SER A 310 6.71 -12.38 -14.40
CA SER A 310 7.53 -13.23 -15.28
C SER A 310 8.95 -12.68 -15.45
N GLN A 311 9.10 -11.36 -15.54
CA GLN A 311 10.42 -10.69 -15.58
C GLN A 311 11.16 -10.80 -14.25
N LEU A 312 10.44 -10.66 -13.13
CA LEU A 312 11.00 -10.78 -11.78
C LEU A 312 11.52 -12.20 -11.49
N LEU A 313 10.83 -13.22 -11.98
CA LEU A 313 11.22 -14.62 -11.79
C LEU A 313 12.36 -15.07 -12.74
N SER A 314 12.62 -14.34 -13.81
CA SER A 314 13.63 -14.70 -14.81
C SER A 314 14.95 -13.96 -14.64
N GLU A 315 14.95 -12.63 -14.73
CA GLU A 315 16.18 -11.82 -14.87
C GLU A 315 16.43 -10.88 -13.69
N ARG A 316 15.41 -10.57 -12.87
CA ARG A 316 15.50 -9.65 -11.71
C ARG A 316 16.21 -8.33 -12.04
N VAL A 317 15.57 -7.51 -12.87
CA VAL A 317 16.10 -6.22 -13.33
C VAL A 317 15.59 -5.09 -12.41
N PRO A 318 16.45 -4.40 -11.64
CA PRO A 318 16.02 -3.40 -10.65
C PRO A 318 15.22 -2.23 -11.20
N GLU A 319 15.49 -1.82 -12.43
CA GLU A 319 14.77 -0.74 -13.12
C GLU A 319 13.28 -1.05 -13.34
N ARG A 320 12.86 -2.31 -13.16
CA ARG A 320 11.46 -2.74 -13.30
C ARG A 320 10.71 -2.84 -11.97
N TYR A 321 11.39 -2.78 -10.82
CA TYR A 321 10.72 -2.86 -9.51
C TYR A 321 9.74 -1.72 -9.27
N PRO A 322 10.01 -0.46 -9.66
CA PRO A 322 9.03 0.62 -9.55
C PRO A 322 7.75 0.36 -10.37
N VAL A 323 7.88 -0.30 -11.53
CA VAL A 323 6.74 -0.69 -12.38
C VAL A 323 5.87 -1.72 -11.65
N LEU A 324 6.49 -2.77 -11.12
CA LEU A 324 5.80 -3.79 -10.32
C LEU A 324 5.05 -3.17 -9.14
N ASP A 325 5.71 -2.26 -8.42
CA ASP A 325 5.16 -1.59 -7.25
C ASP A 325 3.91 -0.78 -7.60
N VAL A 326 3.98 0.10 -8.60
CA VAL A 326 2.83 0.95 -8.96
C VAL A 326 1.65 0.14 -9.52
N ILE A 327 1.91 -0.96 -10.24
CA ILE A 327 0.85 -1.88 -10.70
C ILE A 327 0.14 -2.50 -9.50
N LEU A 328 0.90 -3.01 -8.54
CA LEU A 328 0.35 -3.63 -7.33
C LEU A 328 -0.46 -2.63 -6.50
N ARG A 329 0.05 -1.40 -6.29
CA ARG A 329 -0.70 -0.35 -5.59
C ARG A 329 -2.00 0.01 -6.32
N SER A 330 -1.99 0.02 -7.65
CA SER A 330 -3.20 0.24 -8.46
C SER A 330 -4.25 -0.84 -8.27
N ILE A 331 -3.83 -2.10 -8.22
CA ILE A 331 -4.73 -3.23 -7.98
C ILE A 331 -5.24 -3.22 -6.54
N GLU A 332 -4.36 -2.93 -5.57
CA GLU A 332 -4.72 -2.76 -4.16
C GLU A 332 -5.78 -1.68 -3.99
N ALA A 333 -5.56 -0.48 -4.55
CA ALA A 333 -6.50 0.63 -4.47
C ALA A 333 -7.86 0.27 -5.11
N LEU A 334 -7.88 -0.47 -6.22
CA LEU A 334 -9.13 -0.97 -6.81
C LEU A 334 -9.83 -2.03 -5.95
N SER A 335 -9.06 -2.86 -5.22
CA SER A 335 -9.62 -3.96 -4.42
C SER A 335 -10.49 -3.50 -3.25
N VAL A 336 -10.42 -2.22 -2.87
CA VAL A 336 -11.21 -1.62 -1.78
C VAL A 336 -12.32 -0.68 -2.27
N ILE A 337 -12.42 -0.44 -3.59
CA ILE A 337 -13.45 0.45 -4.14
C ILE A 337 -14.77 -0.29 -4.28
N ASP A 338 -15.80 0.24 -3.62
CA ASP A 338 -17.16 -0.26 -3.67
C ASP A 338 -17.68 -0.35 -5.12
N GLY A 339 -18.23 -1.52 -5.47
CA GLY A 339 -18.78 -1.79 -6.81
C GLY A 339 -17.75 -2.31 -7.83
N HIS A 340 -16.45 -2.20 -7.56
CA HIS A 340 -15.38 -2.72 -8.41
C HIS A 340 -14.51 -3.78 -7.72
N SER A 341 -14.48 -3.82 -6.38
CA SER A 341 -13.69 -4.77 -5.59
C SER A 341 -13.92 -6.23 -6.00
N GLN A 342 -15.17 -6.66 -6.14
CA GLN A 342 -15.51 -8.05 -6.48
C GLN A 342 -14.90 -8.50 -7.81
N GLU A 343 -14.79 -7.61 -8.80
CA GLU A 343 -14.20 -7.92 -10.11
C GLU A 343 -12.71 -8.27 -9.98
N ILE A 344 -11.99 -7.50 -9.17
CA ILE A 344 -10.58 -7.72 -8.85
C ILE A 344 -10.41 -8.95 -7.94
N CYS A 345 -11.14 -9.02 -6.84
CA CYS A 345 -10.98 -10.04 -5.81
C CYS A 345 -11.39 -11.45 -6.27
N SER A 346 -12.31 -11.56 -7.23
CA SER A 346 -12.70 -12.86 -7.79
C SER A 346 -11.69 -13.44 -8.79
N ASN A 347 -10.66 -12.68 -9.16
CA ASN A 347 -9.71 -13.09 -10.19
C ASN A 347 -8.67 -14.09 -9.64
N LYS A 348 -8.74 -15.33 -10.12
CA LYS A 348 -7.86 -16.43 -9.68
C LYS A 348 -6.41 -16.26 -10.14
N ASP A 349 -6.19 -15.68 -11.32
CA ASP A 349 -4.84 -15.44 -11.82
C ASP A 349 -4.14 -14.37 -11.00
N LEU A 350 -4.85 -13.29 -10.64
CA LEU A 350 -4.37 -12.29 -9.70
C LEU A 350 -3.97 -12.92 -8.37
N PHE A 351 -4.87 -13.69 -7.74
CA PHE A 351 -4.60 -14.34 -6.47
C PHE A 351 -3.37 -15.25 -6.54
N ARG A 352 -3.20 -16.01 -7.64
CA ARG A 352 -2.00 -16.81 -7.89
C ARG A 352 -0.75 -15.93 -7.94
N LEU A 353 -0.77 -14.85 -8.73
CA LEU A 353 0.39 -13.96 -8.91
C LEU A 353 0.87 -13.33 -7.60
N VAL A 354 -0.05 -12.80 -6.79
CA VAL A 354 0.30 -12.21 -5.49
C VAL A 354 0.80 -13.27 -4.49
N CYS A 355 0.27 -14.49 -4.54
CA CYS A 355 0.79 -15.59 -3.72
C CYS A 355 2.22 -15.97 -4.13
N GLU A 356 2.53 -16.00 -5.43
CA GLU A 356 3.88 -16.27 -5.91
C GLU A 356 4.86 -15.16 -5.52
N LEU A 357 4.43 -13.89 -5.50
CA LEU A 357 5.25 -12.77 -5.01
C LEU A 357 5.60 -12.93 -3.52
N VAL A 358 4.63 -13.30 -2.68
CA VAL A 358 4.85 -13.55 -1.25
C VAL A 358 5.83 -14.71 -1.02
N LYS A 359 5.85 -15.71 -1.90
CA LYS A 359 6.74 -16.88 -1.81
C LYS A 359 8.19 -16.60 -2.21
N LEU A 360 8.53 -15.41 -2.71
CA LEU A 360 9.90 -15.11 -3.11
C LEU A 360 10.88 -15.27 -1.93
N PRO A 361 12.03 -15.94 -2.13
CA PRO A 361 12.97 -16.21 -1.04
C PRO A 361 13.74 -14.96 -0.58
N ASP A 362 14.04 -14.06 -1.50
CA ASP A 362 14.68 -12.76 -1.22
C ASP A 362 13.71 -11.65 -1.60
N LYS A 363 13.34 -10.85 -0.60
CA LYS A 363 12.31 -9.81 -0.68
C LYS A 363 12.88 -8.40 -0.53
N VAL A 364 14.18 -8.25 -0.23
CA VAL A 364 14.75 -6.94 0.14
C VAL A 364 14.52 -5.89 -0.95
N GLU A 365 14.71 -6.29 -2.21
CA GLU A 365 14.61 -5.38 -3.35
C GLU A 365 13.16 -5.07 -3.76
N VAL A 366 12.20 -5.91 -3.36
CA VAL A 366 10.77 -5.79 -3.70
C VAL A 366 9.89 -5.74 -2.44
N ALA A 367 10.44 -5.21 -1.35
CA ALA A 367 9.82 -5.25 -0.04
C ALA A 367 8.45 -4.55 -0.03
N ASN A 368 8.36 -3.35 -0.60
CA ASN A 368 7.11 -2.59 -0.73
C ASN A 368 6.06 -3.37 -1.52
N SER A 369 6.46 -3.97 -2.63
CA SER A 369 5.58 -4.81 -3.45
C SER A 369 5.07 -6.04 -2.68
N CYS A 370 5.90 -6.67 -1.85
CA CYS A 370 5.48 -7.76 -0.99
C CYS A 370 4.49 -7.31 0.10
N ILE A 371 4.70 -6.11 0.69
CA ILE A 371 3.79 -5.51 1.67
C ILE A 371 2.41 -5.28 1.04
N THR A 372 2.36 -4.58 -0.11
CA THR A 372 1.12 -4.34 -0.86
C THR A 372 0.45 -5.65 -1.25
N ALA A 373 1.20 -6.67 -1.69
CA ALA A 373 0.63 -7.98 -1.98
C ALA A 373 0.02 -8.65 -0.74
N GLY A 374 0.64 -8.47 0.44
CA GLY A 374 0.06 -8.89 1.72
C GLY A 374 -1.30 -8.23 1.99
N VAL A 375 -1.39 -6.91 1.82
CA VAL A 375 -2.67 -6.18 1.98
C VAL A 375 -3.71 -6.63 0.96
N LEU A 376 -3.33 -6.73 -0.32
CA LEU A 376 -4.20 -7.17 -1.39
C LEU A 376 -4.72 -8.60 -1.16
N ILE A 377 -3.89 -9.52 -0.68
CA ILE A 377 -4.35 -10.88 -0.30
C ILE A 377 -5.36 -10.81 0.84
N ALA A 378 -5.17 -9.94 1.83
CA ALA A 378 -6.13 -9.80 2.92
C ALA A 378 -7.50 -9.30 2.40
N ASN A 379 -7.51 -8.38 1.43
CA ASN A 379 -8.72 -7.90 0.75
C ASN A 379 -9.39 -9.04 -0.04
N ILE A 380 -8.62 -9.74 -0.88
CA ILE A 380 -9.12 -10.90 -1.66
C ILE A 380 -9.74 -11.96 -0.74
N LEU A 381 -9.07 -12.32 0.37
CA LEU A 381 -9.58 -13.33 1.31
C LEU A 381 -10.79 -12.82 2.13
N SER A 382 -11.04 -11.52 2.14
CA SER A 382 -12.23 -10.94 2.76
C SER A 382 -13.46 -11.17 1.89
N ASP A 383 -13.32 -10.97 0.59
CA ASP A 383 -14.39 -11.16 -0.39
C ASP A 383 -14.58 -12.64 -0.78
N GLU A 384 -13.47 -13.40 -0.88
CA GLU A 384 -13.45 -14.81 -1.29
C GLU A 384 -12.86 -15.72 -0.18
N PRO A 385 -13.58 -15.95 0.93
CA PRO A 385 -13.07 -16.68 2.10
C PRO A 385 -12.79 -18.17 1.84
N ASN A 386 -13.26 -18.72 0.71
CA ASN A 386 -12.99 -20.10 0.31
C ASN A 386 -11.52 -20.30 -0.09
N LEU A 387 -10.89 -19.27 -0.67
CA LEU A 387 -9.49 -19.31 -1.09
C LEU A 387 -8.54 -19.56 0.10
N ALA A 388 -8.89 -19.07 1.29
CA ALA A 388 -8.12 -19.33 2.51
C ALA A 388 -7.98 -20.83 2.81
N SER A 389 -8.97 -21.64 2.43
CA SER A 389 -8.90 -23.10 2.59
C SER A 389 -7.92 -23.71 1.59
N GLU A 390 -7.90 -23.21 0.35
CA GLU A 390 -7.03 -23.68 -0.73
C GLU A 390 -5.55 -23.43 -0.41
N ILE A 391 -5.21 -22.24 0.09
CA ILE A 391 -3.82 -21.88 0.43
C ILE A 391 -3.40 -22.26 1.86
N SER A 392 -4.32 -22.73 2.72
CA SER A 392 -3.97 -23.08 4.11
C SER A 392 -2.86 -24.13 4.23
N GLN A 393 -2.74 -25.02 3.24
CA GLN A 393 -1.72 -26.08 3.21
C GLN A 393 -0.43 -25.68 2.48
N ASP A 394 -0.36 -24.47 1.93
CA ASP A 394 0.81 -23.95 1.24
C ASP A 394 1.82 -23.39 2.26
N LEU A 395 2.69 -24.26 2.75
CA LEU A 395 3.70 -23.90 3.75
C LEU A 395 4.74 -22.89 3.25
N PRO A 396 5.23 -22.97 1.99
CA PRO A 396 6.06 -21.91 1.42
C PRO A 396 5.37 -20.54 1.44
N PHE A 397 4.06 -20.49 1.20
CA PHE A 397 3.29 -19.25 1.32
C PHE A 397 3.27 -18.74 2.77
N LEU A 398 2.97 -19.60 3.75
CA LEU A 398 2.99 -19.21 5.17
C LEU A 398 4.36 -18.68 5.60
N GLN A 399 5.44 -19.37 5.22
CA GLN A 399 6.81 -18.93 5.46
C GLN A 399 7.07 -17.56 4.82
N GLY A 400 6.69 -17.40 3.56
CA GLY A 400 6.84 -16.17 2.80
C GLY A 400 6.08 -14.99 3.40
N LEU A 401 4.89 -15.24 3.97
CA LEU A 401 4.08 -14.25 4.67
C LEU A 401 4.76 -13.78 5.96
N LEU A 402 5.31 -14.71 6.74
CA LEU A 402 6.07 -14.38 7.95
C LEU A 402 7.32 -13.56 7.61
N ASP A 403 7.94 -13.79 6.46
CA ASP A 403 9.09 -13.03 5.97
C ASP A 403 8.77 -11.56 5.61
N ILE A 404 7.50 -11.15 5.56
CA ILE A 404 7.10 -9.76 5.26
C ILE A 404 7.14 -8.88 6.51
N PHE A 405 6.94 -9.44 7.70
CA PHE A 405 6.86 -8.67 8.96
C PHE A 405 7.99 -7.66 9.19
N PRO A 406 9.28 -7.98 8.93
CA PRO A 406 10.37 -7.03 9.12
C PRO A 406 10.23 -5.76 8.28
N PHE A 407 9.60 -5.86 7.11
CA PHE A 407 9.42 -4.75 6.18
C PHE A 407 8.17 -3.92 6.50
N SER A 408 7.17 -4.48 7.18
CA SER A 408 5.92 -3.80 7.52
C SER A 408 5.92 -3.12 8.90
N SER A 409 7.05 -3.03 9.60
CA SER A 409 7.12 -2.57 11.00
C SER A 409 6.44 -1.22 11.24
N GLU A 410 6.65 -0.26 10.35
CA GLU A 410 6.09 1.09 10.40
C GLU A 410 4.65 1.19 9.82
N ASP A 411 4.13 0.12 9.20
CA ASP A 411 2.81 0.09 8.57
C ASP A 411 1.85 -0.80 9.38
N LEU A 412 1.08 -0.15 10.26
CA LEU A 412 0.11 -0.79 11.13
C LEU A 412 -1.01 -1.51 10.35
N GLU A 413 -1.42 -0.97 9.20
CA GLU A 413 -2.46 -1.55 8.37
C GLU A 413 -1.96 -2.83 7.71
N ALA A 414 -0.77 -2.79 7.11
CA ALA A 414 -0.12 -3.97 6.55
C ALA A 414 0.08 -5.07 7.60
N ARG A 415 0.58 -4.72 8.79
CA ARG A 415 0.74 -5.71 9.88
C ARG A 415 -0.58 -6.35 10.29
N SER A 416 -1.63 -5.56 10.41
CA SER A 416 -2.97 -6.05 10.69
C SER A 416 -3.47 -7.00 9.60
N ALA A 417 -3.23 -6.67 8.33
CA ALA A 417 -3.55 -7.51 7.17
C ALA A 417 -2.79 -8.85 7.21
N LEU A 418 -1.48 -8.84 7.50
CA LEU A 418 -0.68 -10.06 7.63
C LEU A 418 -1.22 -10.97 8.75
N TRP A 419 -1.48 -10.41 9.93
CA TRP A 419 -2.08 -11.17 11.04
C TRP A 419 -3.48 -11.70 10.71
N ASN A 420 -4.26 -10.96 9.92
CA ASN A 420 -5.57 -11.38 9.44
C ASN A 420 -5.47 -12.60 8.52
N ILE A 421 -4.53 -12.59 7.57
CA ILE A 421 -4.26 -13.73 6.70
C ILE A 421 -3.85 -14.94 7.55
N ILE A 422 -2.86 -14.80 8.44
CA ILE A 422 -2.40 -15.90 9.31
C ILE A 422 -3.58 -16.48 10.11
N ALA A 423 -4.45 -15.64 10.67
CA ALA A 423 -5.61 -16.09 11.43
C ALA A 423 -6.54 -16.93 10.55
N ARG A 424 -6.85 -16.44 9.35
CA ARG A 424 -7.72 -17.12 8.38
C ARG A 424 -7.13 -18.46 7.94
N LEU A 425 -5.82 -18.57 7.74
CA LEU A 425 -5.15 -19.82 7.37
C LEU A 425 -5.14 -20.82 8.53
N LEU A 426 -4.64 -20.41 9.70
CA LEU A 426 -4.43 -21.32 10.84
C LEU A 426 -5.73 -21.81 11.47
N VAL A 427 -6.85 -21.12 11.28
CA VAL A 427 -8.18 -21.62 11.67
C VAL A 427 -8.63 -22.81 10.82
N ARG A 428 -8.13 -22.95 9.58
CA ARG A 428 -8.45 -24.11 8.71
C ARG A 428 -7.62 -25.34 9.01
N VAL A 429 -6.50 -25.16 9.73
CA VAL A 429 -5.59 -26.24 10.08
C VAL A 429 -6.23 -27.10 11.17
N GLN A 430 -6.42 -28.40 10.93
CA GLN A 430 -7.00 -29.35 11.89
C GLN A 430 -5.90 -30.20 12.54
N GLU A 431 -5.27 -29.65 13.58
CA GLU A 431 -4.13 -30.21 14.32
C GLU A 431 -4.40 -31.59 14.93
N ASN A 432 -5.65 -31.90 15.27
CA ASN A 432 -6.04 -33.17 15.88
C ASN A 432 -6.21 -34.30 14.85
N GLU A 433 -6.45 -33.98 13.58
CA GLU A 433 -6.77 -34.95 12.53
C GLU A 433 -5.59 -35.18 11.58
N MET A 434 -4.59 -34.30 11.60
CA MET A 434 -3.46 -34.35 10.68
C MET A 434 -2.41 -35.41 11.04
N SER A 435 -1.66 -35.84 10.02
CA SER A 435 -0.50 -36.71 10.23
C SER A 435 0.59 -36.00 11.02
N ARG A 436 1.36 -36.76 11.81
CA ARG A 436 2.51 -36.24 12.56
C ARG A 436 3.53 -35.52 11.67
N SER A 437 3.73 -36.00 10.45
CA SER A 437 4.63 -35.36 9.47
C SER A 437 4.11 -33.98 9.03
N ALA A 438 2.81 -33.85 8.78
CA ALA A 438 2.22 -32.56 8.42
C ALA A 438 2.31 -31.57 9.59
N LEU A 439 1.99 -32.03 10.81
CA LEU A 439 2.12 -31.22 12.02
C LEU A 439 3.56 -30.73 12.22
N GLN A 440 4.54 -31.61 12.02
CA GLN A 440 5.95 -31.26 12.12
C GLN A 440 6.33 -30.15 11.13
N GLN A 441 5.80 -30.17 9.90
CA GLN A 441 6.13 -29.16 8.90
C GLN A 441 5.58 -27.78 9.26
N TYR A 442 4.35 -27.69 9.78
CA TYR A 442 3.81 -26.42 10.32
C TYR A 442 4.65 -25.89 11.48
N VAL A 443 4.96 -26.75 12.44
CA VAL A 443 5.79 -26.36 13.60
C VAL A 443 7.17 -25.92 13.14
N SER A 444 7.79 -26.61 12.19
CA SER A 444 9.09 -26.24 11.64
C SER A 444 9.08 -24.85 11.01
N VAL A 445 8.05 -24.50 10.23
CA VAL A 445 7.87 -23.17 9.64
C VAL A 445 7.79 -22.11 10.74
N LEU A 446 6.87 -22.28 11.70
CA LEU A 446 6.64 -21.34 12.80
C LEU A 446 7.90 -21.14 13.65
N VAL A 447 8.58 -22.22 14.01
CA VAL A 447 9.80 -22.20 14.83
C VAL A 447 10.96 -21.52 14.08
N SER A 448 11.10 -21.79 12.78
CA SER A 448 12.13 -21.16 11.95
C SER A 448 11.97 -19.65 11.82
N LYS A 449 10.76 -19.14 12.07
CA LYS A 449 10.41 -17.70 12.05
C LYS A 449 10.10 -17.14 13.43
N SER A 450 10.51 -17.85 14.50
CA SER A 450 10.21 -17.44 15.87
C SER A 450 10.78 -16.06 16.22
N ASP A 451 11.98 -15.71 15.75
CA ASP A 451 12.57 -14.38 16.00
C ASP A 451 11.74 -13.27 15.36
N VAL A 452 11.30 -13.45 14.12
CA VAL A 452 10.47 -12.46 13.41
C VAL A 452 9.10 -12.28 14.08
N ILE A 453 8.49 -13.39 14.53
CA ILE A 453 7.23 -13.34 15.28
C ILE A 453 7.45 -12.63 16.62
N GLU A 454 8.51 -12.98 17.36
CA GLU A 454 8.82 -12.37 18.66
C GLU A 454 9.08 -10.86 18.52
N ASP A 455 9.90 -10.45 17.55
CA ASP A 455 10.21 -9.05 17.26
C ASP A 455 8.94 -8.25 16.93
N ASP A 456 8.05 -8.77 16.07
CA ASP A 456 6.77 -8.11 15.78
C ASP A 456 5.88 -8.00 17.04
N LEU A 457 5.88 -9.02 17.91
CA LEU A 457 5.05 -9.00 19.11
C LEU A 457 5.57 -8.04 20.21
N LEU A 458 6.88 -7.81 20.26
CA LEU A 458 7.54 -6.92 21.21
C LEU A 458 7.35 -5.44 20.88
N ASP A 459 7.06 -5.11 19.62
CA ASP A 459 6.84 -3.74 19.21
C ASP A 459 5.56 -3.16 19.84
N SER A 460 5.77 -2.27 20.82
CA SER A 460 4.76 -1.71 21.72
C SER A 460 3.69 -0.84 21.06
N GLN A 461 3.83 -0.49 19.78
CA GLN A 461 2.77 0.22 19.04
C GLN A 461 1.50 -0.65 18.81
N LEU A 462 1.60 -1.95 19.05
CA LEU A 462 0.52 -2.92 18.90
C LEU A 462 -0.50 -2.97 20.06
N ASP A 463 -0.29 -2.27 21.17
CA ASP A 463 -1.26 -2.29 22.30
C ASP A 463 -2.62 -1.67 21.91
N GLU A 464 -2.65 -0.76 20.93
CA GLU A 464 -3.90 -0.26 20.33
C GLU A 464 -4.51 -1.23 19.30
N LEU A 465 -3.72 -2.19 18.82
CA LEU A 465 -4.05 -3.19 17.81
C LEU A 465 -4.07 -4.61 18.40
N ASN A 466 -4.63 -4.77 19.60
CA ASN A 466 -5.02 -6.08 20.12
C ASN A 466 -6.16 -6.66 19.26
N SER A 467 -5.82 -6.98 18.01
CA SER A 467 -6.74 -7.29 16.95
C SER A 467 -7.16 -8.73 17.15
N LYS A 468 -8.46 -8.99 17.02
CA LYS A 468 -9.04 -10.32 17.09
C LYS A 468 -8.31 -11.32 16.18
N ALA A 469 -7.77 -10.85 15.06
CA ALA A 469 -6.93 -11.61 14.15
C ALA A 469 -5.64 -12.08 14.83
N ARG A 470 -4.84 -11.15 15.39
CA ARG A 470 -3.60 -11.48 16.13
C ARG A 470 -3.85 -12.47 17.26
N THR A 471 -4.84 -12.23 18.12
CA THR A 471 -5.19 -13.15 19.21
C THR A 471 -5.60 -14.54 18.68
N THR A 472 -6.33 -14.59 17.57
CA THR A 472 -6.72 -15.85 16.93
C THR A 472 -5.49 -16.59 16.40
N SER A 473 -4.61 -15.90 15.69
CA SER A 473 -3.35 -16.45 15.18
C SER A 473 -2.49 -17.03 16.30
N LEU A 474 -2.24 -16.26 17.37
CA LEU A 474 -1.49 -16.72 18.54
C LEU A 474 -2.11 -17.95 19.18
N ARG A 475 -3.43 -17.96 19.36
CA ARG A 475 -4.13 -19.14 19.90
C ARG A 475 -3.94 -20.38 19.03
N ARG A 476 -4.01 -20.24 17.70
CA ARG A 476 -3.80 -21.38 16.78
C ARG A 476 -2.35 -21.85 16.76
N ILE A 477 -1.38 -20.93 16.83
CA ILE A 477 0.05 -21.27 16.98
C ILE A 477 0.27 -22.07 18.26
N ILE A 478 -0.27 -21.60 19.41
CA ILE A 478 -0.20 -22.30 20.70
C ILE A 478 -0.79 -23.73 20.60
N CYS A 479 -1.95 -23.89 19.95
CA CYS A 479 -2.55 -25.21 19.75
C CYS A 479 -1.64 -26.16 18.95
N LEU A 480 -1.03 -25.69 17.86
CA LEU A 480 -0.12 -26.49 17.03
C LEU A 480 1.13 -26.93 17.81
N LEU A 481 1.75 -26.00 18.53
CA LEU A 481 2.94 -26.27 19.34
C LEU A 481 2.65 -27.27 20.49
N ASN A 482 1.52 -27.10 21.18
CA ASN A 482 1.10 -28.02 22.25
C ASN A 482 0.79 -29.41 21.71
N GLN A 483 0.10 -29.51 20.58
CA GLN A 483 -0.23 -30.80 19.95
C GLN A 483 1.03 -31.56 19.52
N TRP A 484 2.02 -30.85 18.98
CA TRP A 484 3.31 -31.44 18.65
C TRP A 484 4.08 -31.92 19.89
N THR A 485 4.08 -31.12 20.94
CA THR A 485 4.75 -31.46 22.21
C THR A 485 4.12 -32.70 22.85
N ALA A 486 2.79 -32.76 22.92
CA ALA A 486 2.05 -33.93 23.42
C ALA A 486 2.34 -35.20 22.58
N SER A 487 2.34 -35.07 21.25
CA SER A 487 2.67 -36.18 20.34
C SER A 487 4.12 -36.67 20.49
N LYS A 488 5.04 -35.81 20.95
CA LYS A 488 6.43 -36.19 21.23
C LYS A 488 6.55 -37.01 22.51
N ASP A 489 5.78 -36.67 23.53
CA ASP A 489 5.85 -37.31 24.84
C ASP A 489 5.22 -38.72 24.85
N ASP A 490 4.21 -38.99 24.01
CA ASP A 490 3.62 -40.32 23.82
C ASP A 490 4.60 -41.39 23.28
N HIS A 491 5.77 -40.97 22.76
CA HIS A 491 6.81 -41.85 22.23
C HIS A 491 8.13 -41.81 23.02
N LYS A 492 8.23 -41.02 24.09
CA LYS A 492 9.45 -40.90 24.91
C LYS A 492 9.65 -42.01 25.96
N GLU A 493 8.82 -43.05 26.00
CA GLU A 493 9.07 -44.19 26.90
C GLU A 493 10.34 -45.02 26.55
N ASN A 494 11.04 -44.77 25.43
CA ASN A 494 12.20 -45.58 25.01
C ASN A 494 13.53 -44.86 24.71
N GLU A 495 13.65 -43.53 24.82
CA GLU A 495 14.94 -42.86 24.62
C GLU A 495 15.42 -42.16 25.89
N MET A 496 16.28 -42.89 26.60
CA MET A 496 16.94 -42.48 27.82
C MET A 496 18.12 -41.54 27.50
N MET A 497 18.12 -40.39 28.17
CA MET A 497 19.25 -39.46 28.39
C MET A 497 19.84 -38.69 27.20
N GLY A 498 19.62 -37.37 27.22
CA GLY A 498 20.75 -36.44 27.16
C GLY A 498 20.95 -35.58 25.91
N ASN A 499 19.98 -34.75 25.54
CA ASN A 499 20.14 -33.33 25.16
C ASN A 499 18.77 -32.83 24.69
N ARG A 500 18.28 -31.68 25.19
CA ARG A 500 17.18 -31.01 24.50
C ARG A 500 17.71 -30.62 23.13
N HIS A 501 17.03 -31.05 22.07
CA HIS A 501 17.36 -30.59 20.72
C HIS A 501 17.18 -29.06 20.67
N GLU A 502 17.99 -28.36 19.88
CA GLU A 502 17.87 -26.91 19.66
C GLU A 502 16.44 -26.51 19.24
N ASP A 503 15.80 -27.36 18.46
CA ASP A 503 14.39 -27.23 18.08
C ASP A 503 13.43 -27.22 19.29
N ASP A 504 13.68 -28.01 20.33
CA ASP A 504 12.83 -28.03 21.53
C ASP A 504 12.94 -26.72 22.32
N ILE A 505 14.13 -26.12 22.36
CA ILE A 505 14.36 -24.83 23.01
C ILE A 505 13.61 -23.73 22.26
N ASN A 506 13.67 -23.74 20.93
CA ASN A 506 12.99 -22.76 20.10
C ASN A 506 11.45 -22.92 20.12
N ILE A 507 10.95 -24.16 20.23
CA ILE A 507 9.53 -24.45 20.47
C ILE A 507 9.06 -23.85 21.81
N ASP A 508 9.78 -24.15 22.89
CA ASP A 508 9.45 -23.65 24.23
C ASP A 508 9.48 -22.10 24.27
N ARG A 509 10.46 -21.48 23.61
CA ARG A 509 10.59 -20.02 23.48
C ARG A 509 9.39 -19.40 22.75
N LEU A 510 9.05 -19.93 21.57
CA LEU A 510 7.91 -19.43 20.78
C LEU A 510 6.58 -19.61 21.53
N LEU A 511 6.41 -20.76 22.20
CA LEU A 511 5.23 -21.04 23.00
C LEU A 511 5.07 -20.04 24.15
N ASP A 512 6.14 -19.77 24.91
CA ASP A 512 6.15 -18.78 26.00
C ASP A 512 5.86 -17.37 25.50
N CYS A 513 6.48 -16.97 24.38
CA CYS A 513 6.22 -15.70 23.72
C CYS A 513 4.74 -15.56 23.32
N CYS A 514 4.19 -16.51 22.55
CA CYS A 514 2.79 -16.47 22.16
C CYS A 514 1.84 -16.45 23.38
N CYS A 515 2.14 -17.21 24.45
CA CYS A 515 1.31 -17.21 25.65
C CYS A 515 1.28 -15.84 26.36
N LYS A 516 2.43 -15.16 26.45
CA LYS A 516 2.53 -13.82 27.05
C LYS A 516 1.64 -12.80 26.33
N HIS A 517 1.59 -12.87 25.00
CA HIS A 517 0.88 -11.90 24.16
C HIS A 517 -0.57 -12.32 23.80
N SER A 518 -1.04 -13.50 24.22
CA SER A 518 -2.35 -14.05 23.83
C SER A 518 -3.50 -13.70 24.80
N GLU A 519 -3.32 -12.81 25.78
CA GLU A 519 -4.26 -12.58 26.91
C GLU A 519 -4.62 -13.87 27.69
N LEU A 520 -3.87 -14.96 27.49
CA LEU A 520 -4.23 -16.30 27.93
C LEU A 520 -3.62 -16.66 29.29
N CYS A 521 -3.42 -15.67 30.15
CA CYS A 521 -3.28 -15.94 31.57
C CYS A 521 -4.66 -16.26 32.15
N CYS A 522 -5.01 -17.55 32.12
CA CYS A 522 -6.07 -18.24 32.89
C CYS A 522 -7.33 -18.68 32.12
N LEU A 523 -7.22 -19.68 31.23
CA LEU A 523 -8.31 -20.64 31.06
C LEU A 523 -8.12 -21.78 32.07
N PHE A 524 -8.84 -21.71 33.20
CA PHE A 524 -8.99 -22.87 34.09
C PHE A 524 -10.24 -23.66 33.70
N GLU A 525 -10.13 -24.98 33.56
CA GLU A 525 -11.30 -25.86 33.66
C GLU A 525 -11.79 -25.83 35.12
N ILE A 526 -12.93 -25.18 35.38
CA ILE A 526 -13.58 -25.27 36.69
C ILE A 526 -14.52 -26.48 36.66
N GLN A 527 -14.13 -27.53 37.37
CA GLN A 527 -14.98 -28.69 37.62
C GLN A 527 -15.76 -28.46 38.92
N VAL A 528 -17.04 -28.08 38.82
CA VAL A 528 -17.91 -27.92 39.98
C VAL A 528 -18.64 -29.23 40.25
N ARG A 529 -18.33 -29.89 41.37
CA ARG A 529 -19.13 -30.99 41.92
C ARG A 529 -20.16 -30.43 42.88
N PHE A 530 -21.43 -30.75 42.65
CA PHE A 530 -22.49 -30.55 43.64
C PHE A 530 -22.72 -31.88 44.35
N GLU A 531 -22.54 -31.90 45.67
CA GLU A 531 -22.94 -32.98 46.55
C GLU A 531 -24.22 -32.57 47.28
N ASP A 532 -25.31 -33.29 47.02
CA ASP A 532 -26.59 -33.10 47.70
C ASP A 532 -26.58 -33.95 48.98
N GLU A 533 -26.52 -33.31 50.15
CA GLU A 533 -26.33 -34.00 51.45
C GLU A 533 -27.52 -34.85 51.91
N GLU A 534 -28.65 -34.86 51.20
CA GLU A 534 -29.82 -35.69 51.58
C GLU A 534 -30.10 -36.90 50.68
N ASP A 535 -29.46 -37.06 49.51
CA ASP A 535 -29.81 -38.18 48.59
C ASP A 535 -28.63 -38.82 47.82
N GLY A 536 -27.37 -38.45 48.13
CA GLY A 536 -26.17 -39.18 47.69
C GLY A 536 -25.91 -39.21 46.17
N ARG A 537 -26.57 -38.36 45.38
CA ARG A 537 -26.32 -38.23 43.94
C ARG A 537 -25.45 -37.01 43.64
N ALA A 538 -24.28 -37.26 43.07
CA ALA A 538 -23.41 -36.21 42.53
C ALA A 538 -23.85 -35.85 41.10
N PHE A 539 -23.96 -34.56 40.82
CA PHE A 539 -24.11 -34.05 39.46
C PHE A 539 -22.82 -33.36 39.03
N GLU A 540 -22.37 -33.72 37.82
CA GLU A 540 -21.17 -33.18 37.19
C GLU A 540 -21.59 -32.29 36.03
N ALA A 541 -21.27 -31.01 36.11
CA ALA A 541 -21.48 -30.07 35.02
C ALA A 541 -20.10 -29.59 34.52
N ARG A 542 -19.79 -29.86 33.25
CA ARG A 542 -18.65 -29.26 32.54
C ARG A 542 -19.14 -28.03 31.79
N GLY A 543 -18.63 -26.86 32.14
CA GLY A 543 -18.80 -25.63 31.37
C GLY A 543 -17.43 -25.05 31.01
N ARG A 544 -17.28 -24.55 29.78
CA ARG A 544 -16.18 -23.65 29.41
C ARG A 544 -16.71 -22.23 29.55
N GLU A 545 -16.11 -21.41 30.39
CA GLU A 545 -16.41 -19.97 30.46
C GLU A 545 -15.17 -19.13 30.20
N TYR A 546 -15.39 -18.00 29.51
CA TYR A 546 -14.40 -17.00 29.13
C TYR A 546 -14.28 -15.97 30.25
N LEU A 547 -13.06 -15.67 30.69
CA LEU A 547 -12.80 -14.59 31.65
C LEU A 547 -12.74 -13.27 30.86
N VAL A 548 -13.75 -12.41 31.01
CA VAL A 548 -13.63 -10.98 30.69
C VAL A 548 -13.40 -10.26 32.02
N GLU A 549 -12.42 -9.35 32.02
CA GLU A 549 -11.88 -8.52 33.11
C GLU A 549 -12.59 -8.49 34.47
N PHE A 550 -11.77 -8.52 35.52
CA PHE A 550 -12.15 -8.40 36.92
C PHE A 550 -12.56 -6.96 37.30
N ASN A 551 -13.59 -6.41 36.66
CA ASN A 551 -14.34 -5.26 37.16
C ASN A 551 -15.78 -5.35 36.63
N TYR A 552 -16.74 -5.48 37.55
CA TYR A 552 -18.18 -5.73 37.31
C TYR A 552 -18.56 -7.13 36.81
N PHE A 553 -18.62 -8.10 37.73
CA PHE A 553 -19.36 -9.34 37.52
C PHE A 553 -20.87 -9.13 37.74
N GLN A 554 -21.67 -9.15 36.68
CA GLN A 554 -23.10 -9.46 36.70
C GLN A 554 -23.32 -10.73 35.87
N ALA A 555 -23.56 -11.86 36.51
CA ALA A 555 -23.94 -13.10 35.83
C ALA A 555 -25.47 -13.24 35.82
N ASN A 556 -26.07 -13.28 34.63
CA ASN A 556 -27.42 -13.79 34.42
C ASN A 556 -27.32 -15.22 33.88
N LEU A 557 -27.51 -16.23 34.75
CA LEU A 557 -27.74 -17.59 34.30
C LEU A 557 -29.20 -17.72 33.85
N VAL A 558 -29.42 -17.96 32.55
CA VAL A 558 -30.72 -18.41 32.03
C VAL A 558 -30.69 -19.94 31.98
N MET A 559 -31.35 -20.58 32.94
CA MET A 559 -31.65 -22.01 32.90
C MET A 559 -33.00 -22.21 32.21
N GLU A 560 -32.98 -22.70 30.98
CA GLU A 560 -34.20 -23.06 30.27
C GLU A 560 -34.64 -24.47 30.70
N LYS A 561 -35.46 -24.52 31.77
CA LYS A 561 -36.48 -25.55 31.99
C LYS A 561 -37.51 -25.06 33.00
N GLU A 562 -38.73 -24.86 32.49
CA GLU A 562 -40.01 -24.70 33.17
C GLU A 562 -40.12 -23.62 34.27
N HIS A 563 -40.74 -22.49 33.88
CA HIS A 563 -41.53 -21.57 34.69
C HIS A 563 -41.06 -21.29 36.14
N LYS A 564 -40.15 -20.32 36.31
CA LYS A 564 -40.17 -19.32 37.40
C LYS A 564 -39.01 -18.32 37.27
N VAL A 565 -39.34 -17.04 37.09
CA VAL A 565 -38.38 -15.92 37.24
C VAL A 565 -38.27 -15.58 38.74
N VAL A 566 -37.07 -15.68 39.30
CA VAL A 566 -36.77 -15.22 40.68
C VAL A 566 -35.73 -14.10 40.58
N ARG A 567 -36.07 -12.90 41.08
CA ARG A 567 -35.12 -11.79 41.30
C ARG A 567 -34.49 -11.94 42.68
N THR A 568 -33.16 -11.86 42.78
CA THR A 568 -32.44 -11.77 44.07
C THR A 568 -31.47 -10.59 44.08
N SER A 569 -31.43 -9.93 45.24
CA SER A 569 -30.80 -8.64 45.50
C SER A 569 -29.33 -8.75 45.95
N LEU A 570 -28.55 -7.73 45.60
CA LEU A 570 -27.13 -7.49 45.89
C LEU A 570 -26.70 -7.66 47.37
N LEU A 571 -25.63 -8.44 47.62
CA LEU A 571 -24.78 -8.34 48.82
C LEU A 571 -23.31 -8.70 48.49
N LYS A 572 -22.36 -7.82 48.88
CA LYS A 572 -20.91 -7.94 48.69
C LYS A 572 -20.28 -9.01 49.62
N PRO A 573 -19.29 -9.83 49.19
CA PRO A 573 -18.55 -10.70 50.10
C PRO A 573 -17.43 -9.95 50.86
N LYS A 574 -17.23 -10.29 52.13
CA LYS A 574 -16.04 -9.96 52.96
C LYS A 574 -15.02 -11.09 52.82
N LEU A 575 -13.75 -10.75 52.57
CA LEU A 575 -12.60 -11.67 52.64
C LEU A 575 -12.07 -11.75 54.08
N SER A 576 -11.77 -12.96 54.57
CA SER A 576 -10.95 -13.17 55.78
C SER A 576 -9.84 -14.19 55.49
N LEU A 577 -8.57 -13.78 55.59
CA LEU A 577 -7.42 -14.68 55.59
C LEU A 577 -7.24 -15.29 57.00
N GLN A 578 -7.07 -16.61 57.08
CA GLN A 578 -6.47 -17.26 58.26
C GLN A 578 -5.16 -17.95 57.86
N HIS A 579 -4.06 -17.58 58.51
CA HIS A 579 -2.80 -18.30 58.47
C HIS A 579 -2.79 -19.39 59.56
N HIS A 580 -2.50 -20.63 59.18
CA HIS A 580 -2.13 -21.69 60.12
C HIS A 580 -0.62 -21.91 60.12
N ARG A 581 -0.02 -21.83 61.31
CA ARG A 581 1.42 -21.94 61.59
C ARG A 581 1.71 -23.35 62.09
N GLY A 582 2.42 -24.16 61.31
CA GLY A 582 2.93 -25.48 61.71
C GLY A 582 4.45 -25.48 61.92
N LYS A 583 4.92 -26.03 63.05
CA LYS A 583 6.33 -26.13 63.46
C LYS A 583 7.07 -27.24 62.71
N ALA A 584 8.36 -27.02 62.44
CA ALA A 584 9.30 -27.98 61.84
C ALA A 584 9.85 -29.00 62.85
N GLY A 585 10.19 -30.20 62.36
CA GLY A 585 10.93 -31.24 63.08
C GLY A 585 11.41 -32.38 62.17
N THR A 586 12.69 -32.29 61.76
CA THR A 586 13.70 -33.33 61.44
C THR A 586 13.45 -34.46 60.42
N ASP A 587 14.50 -34.61 59.59
CA ASP A 587 14.95 -35.75 58.75
C ASP A 587 14.43 -35.93 57.31
N GLY A 588 15.36 -35.71 56.36
CA GLY A 588 15.63 -36.56 55.20
C GLY A 588 14.68 -36.51 54.00
N GLY A 589 15.17 -36.04 52.85
CA GLY A 589 14.66 -36.42 51.53
C GLY A 589 14.05 -35.30 50.68
N THR A 590 14.39 -35.36 49.39
CA THR A 590 14.05 -34.50 48.26
C THR A 590 12.55 -34.36 47.90
N VAL A 591 12.20 -33.20 47.30
CA VAL A 591 11.13 -32.93 46.27
C VAL A 591 9.69 -32.63 46.74
N ASN A 592 9.16 -31.43 46.40
CA ASN A 592 8.01 -31.16 45.49
C ASN A 592 7.33 -29.78 45.70
N LEU A 593 6.88 -29.16 44.60
CA LEU A 593 5.93 -28.02 44.54
C LEU A 593 4.62 -28.32 45.30
N PRO A 594 3.81 -27.28 45.61
CA PRO A 594 2.37 -27.44 45.63
C PRO A 594 1.67 -26.57 44.59
N SER A 595 1.10 -27.28 43.61
CA SER A 595 -0.09 -26.92 42.86
C SER A 595 -1.33 -26.91 43.77
N HIS A 596 -2.37 -26.19 43.36
CA HIS A 596 -3.75 -26.16 43.89
C HIS A 596 -4.09 -25.08 44.93
N LEU A 597 -4.74 -24.02 44.46
CA LEU A 597 -5.64 -23.19 45.26
C LEU A 597 -7.03 -23.84 45.23
N ILE A 598 -7.52 -24.35 46.37
CA ILE A 598 -8.89 -24.85 46.51
C ILE A 598 -9.74 -23.75 47.14
N ILE A 599 -10.69 -23.20 46.39
CA ILE A 599 -11.70 -22.26 46.91
C ILE A 599 -12.95 -23.07 47.26
N GLN A 600 -13.25 -23.25 48.54
CA GLN A 600 -14.52 -23.80 49.02
C GLN A 600 -15.48 -22.66 49.38
N SER A 601 -16.64 -22.59 48.74
CA SER A 601 -17.77 -21.75 49.14
C SER A 601 -18.92 -22.65 49.57
N THR A 602 -19.32 -22.58 50.84
CA THR A 602 -20.52 -23.24 51.36
C THR A 602 -21.66 -22.24 51.46
N GLN A 603 -22.78 -22.50 50.80
CA GLN A 603 -24.02 -21.72 50.94
C GLN A 603 -25.08 -22.53 51.70
N LYS A 604 -25.60 -21.96 52.79
CA LYS A 604 -26.81 -22.46 53.48
C LYS A 604 -28.04 -21.72 52.94
N LEU A 605 -29.01 -22.45 52.40
CA LEU A 605 -30.33 -21.89 52.06
C LEU A 605 -31.26 -21.93 53.28
N SER A 606 -31.82 -20.77 53.66
CA SER A 606 -32.98 -20.68 54.55
C SER A 606 -34.20 -20.14 53.80
N ARG A 607 -35.30 -20.89 53.76
CA ARG A 607 -36.57 -20.47 53.14
C ARG A 607 -37.33 -19.49 54.03
N GLY A 608 -37.78 -18.36 53.46
CA GLY A 608 -38.74 -17.44 54.07
C GLY A 608 -39.83 -17.05 53.06
N THR A 609 -41.08 -17.37 53.38
CA THR A 609 -42.31 -17.09 52.63
C THR A 609 -42.85 -15.68 52.96
N LYS A 610 -43.43 -14.98 51.96
CA LYS A 610 -44.62 -14.11 52.14
C LYS A 610 -45.25 -13.69 50.80
N TYR A 611 -46.58 -13.81 50.76
CA TYR A 611 -47.53 -13.36 49.74
C TYR A 611 -47.72 -11.84 49.80
N ASP A 612 -48.04 -11.18 48.67
CA ASP A 612 -49.31 -10.45 48.51
C ASP A 612 -49.57 -9.89 47.10
N GLN A 613 -50.86 -9.74 46.83
CA GLN A 613 -51.60 -9.49 45.58
C GLN A 613 -51.43 -8.06 45.02
N PHE A 614 -51.66 -7.82 43.71
CA PHE A 614 -52.76 -6.95 43.23
C PHE A 614 -52.97 -6.99 41.70
N LYS A 615 -54.26 -7.08 41.39
CA LYS A 615 -55.11 -7.03 40.17
C LYS A 615 -54.68 -6.15 38.98
N GLY A 616 -55.14 -6.56 37.78
CA GLY A 616 -55.77 -5.64 36.82
C GLY A 616 -55.38 -5.78 35.34
N THR A 617 -56.23 -6.45 34.57
CA THR A 617 -56.22 -6.73 33.10
C THR A 617 -56.69 -5.51 32.24
N PRO A 618 -57.01 -5.61 30.93
CA PRO A 618 -56.11 -5.44 29.77
C PRO A 618 -56.66 -4.53 28.63
N GLY A 619 -55.90 -4.35 27.54
CA GLY A 619 -56.43 -4.09 26.18
C GLY A 619 -56.00 -2.76 25.51
N PRO A 620 -56.35 -2.54 24.22
CA PRO A 620 -55.63 -3.11 23.06
C PRO A 620 -55.26 -2.05 22.00
N VAL A 621 -54.22 -2.31 21.19
CA VAL A 621 -54.16 -2.50 19.71
C VAL A 621 -52.73 -2.92 19.39
#